data_AF-A0A522QWW5-F1
#
_entry.id   AF-A0A522QWW5-F1
#
_cell.length_a   1.000
_cell.length_b   1.000
_cell.length_c   1.000
_cell.angle_alpha   90.00
_cell.angle_beta   90.00
_cell.angle_gamma   90.00
#
_symmetry.space_group_name_H-M   'P 1'
#
loop_
_entity.id
_entity.type
_entity.pdbx_description
1 polymer ?
#
loop_
_entity_poly.entity_id
_entity_poly.type
_entity_poly.pdbx_seq_one_letter_code
_entity_poly.pdbx_strand_id
1 'polypeptide(L)' 'MKPPPFGYSRPESVAEALTTLAALGADGKVLAGGQSLLPILSMRLAAPHHLVDINQIGRA' A
#
# COMPACT_ATOMS: atom_id res chain seq x y z
N MET A 1 -9.91 11.11 -11.91
CA MET A 1 -8.48 11.38 -12.12
C MET A 1 -7.70 10.11 -11.76
N LYS A 2 -6.61 9.78 -12.46
CA LYS A 2 -5.84 8.54 -12.22
C LYS A 2 -4.66 8.82 -11.25
N PRO A 3 -4.40 7.94 -10.25
CA PRO A 3 -3.20 8.02 -9.44
C PRO A 3 -1.91 7.99 -10.27
N PRO A 4 -0.81 8.59 -9.78
CA PRO A 4 0.50 8.35 -10.36
C PRO A 4 0.89 6.85 -10.28
N PRO A 5 1.82 6.37 -11.12
CA PRO A 5 2.36 5.02 -10.98
C PRO A 5 2.96 4.80 -9.59
N PHE A 6 2.74 3.61 -9.04
CA PHE A 6 3.31 3.15 -7.79
C PHE A 6 3.62 1.66 -7.90
N GLY A 7 4.62 1.20 -7.15
CA GLY A 7 4.82 -0.22 -6.93
C GLY A 7 3.74 -0.80 -6.02
N TYR A 8 3.52 -2.11 -6.11
CA TYR A 8 2.44 -2.78 -5.38
C TYR A 8 2.92 -4.14 -4.89
N SER A 9 2.78 -4.40 -3.59
CA SER A 9 3.02 -5.70 -2.98
C SER A 9 1.75 -6.17 -2.29
N ARG A 10 1.48 -7.47 -2.36
CA ARG A 10 0.29 -8.08 -1.76
C ARG A 10 0.70 -9.28 -0.88
N PRO A 11 1.35 -9.01 0.26
CA PRO A 11 1.84 -10.05 1.17
C PRO A 11 0.72 -10.95 1.67
N GLU A 12 1.05 -12.21 1.92
CA GLU A 12 0.10 -13.23 2.41
C GLU A 12 0.17 -13.42 3.93
N SER A 13 1.15 -12.78 4.59
CA SER A 13 1.30 -12.81 6.05
C SER A 13 1.67 -11.46 6.65
N VAL A 14 1.41 -11.29 7.95
CA VAL A 14 1.84 -10.11 8.71
C VAL A 14 3.36 -9.95 8.67
N ALA A 15 4.10 -11.06 8.80
CA ALA A 15 5.57 -11.02 8.78
C ALA A 15 6.13 -10.51 7.45
N GLU A 16 5.56 -10.96 6.33
CA GLU A 16 5.95 -10.50 5.00
C GLU A 16 5.59 -9.02 4.79
N ALA A 17 4.42 -8.58 5.26
CA ALA A 17 4.02 -7.19 5.18
C ALA A 17 4.96 -6.27 5.96
N LEU A 18 5.32 -6.64 7.20
CA LEU A 18 6.28 -5.90 8.02
C LEU A 18 7.67 -5.87 7.39
N THR A 19 8.13 -7.00 6.83
CA THR A 19 9.42 -7.07 6.13
C THR A 19 9.44 -6.14 4.91
N THR A 20 8.36 -6.15 4.13
CA THR A 20 8.21 -5.30 2.95
C THR A 20 8.18 -3.82 3.33
N LEU A 21 7.40 -3.45 4.35
CA LEU A 21 7.32 -2.07 4.85
C LEU A 21 8.67 -1.58 5.39
N ALA A 22 9.40 -2.43 6.13
CA ALA A 22 10.73 -2.09 6.63
C ALA A 22 11.72 -1.84 5.49
N ALA A 23 11.67 -2.63 4.42
CA ALA A 23 12.52 -2.45 3.25
C ALA A 23 12.21 -1.18 2.46
N LEU A 24 10.93 -0.77 2.42
CA LEU A 24 10.48 0.44 1.72
C LEU A 24 10.67 1.72 2.53
N GLY A 25 10.76 1.62 3.86
CA GLY A 25 10.90 2.79 4.74
C GLY A 25 9.74 3.79 4.56
N ALA A 26 10.07 5.06 4.39
CA ALA A 26 9.09 6.15 4.24
C ALA A 26 8.31 6.12 2.91
N ASP A 27 8.82 5.39 1.91
CA ASP A 27 8.23 5.31 0.57
C ASP A 27 7.07 4.30 0.49
N GLY A 28 6.96 3.40 1.48
CA GLY A 28 5.91 2.39 1.57
C GLY A 28 4.69 2.88 2.33
N LYS A 29 3.50 2.65 1.78
CA LYS A 29 2.22 2.93 2.47
C LYS A 29 1.33 1.70 2.51
N VAL A 30 0.73 1.44 3.67
CA VAL A 30 -0.25 0.36 3.83
C VAL A 30 -1.55 0.69 3.08
N LEU A 31 -2.03 -0.26 2.30
CA LEU A 31 -3.36 -0.26 1.69
C LEU A 31 -4.25 -1.28 2.41
N ALA A 32 -5.22 -0.78 3.17
CA ALA A 32 -6.32 -1.56 3.74
C ALA A 32 -7.56 -1.45 2.82
N GLY A 33 -8.71 -1.02 3.35
CA GLY A 33 -9.95 -0.85 2.55
C GLY A 33 -9.96 0.31 1.54
N GLY A 34 -8.87 1.08 1.41
CA GLY A 34 -8.68 2.08 0.36
C GLY A 34 -9.54 3.35 0.42
N GLN A 35 -10.53 3.44 1.31
CA GLN A 35 -11.55 4.52 1.31
C GLN A 35 -11.01 5.93 1.59
N SER A 36 -9.84 6.04 2.24
CA SER A 36 -9.17 7.33 2.45
C SER A 36 -8.00 7.50 1.50
N LEU A 37 -7.11 6.50 1.42
CA LEU A 37 -5.89 6.59 0.64
C LEU A 37 -6.16 6.74 -0.87
N LEU A 38 -7.05 5.92 -1.46
CA LEU A 38 -7.27 5.95 -2.91
C LEU A 38 -7.86 7.29 -3.40
N PRO A 39 -8.84 7.92 -2.70
CA PRO A 39 -9.25 9.28 -3.02
C PRO A 39 -8.10 10.30 -2.96
N ILE A 40 -7.27 10.25 -1.91
CA ILE A 40 -6.10 11.13 -1.74
C ILE A 40 -5.10 10.97 -2.91
N LEU A 41 -4.83 9.73 -3.35
CA LEU A 41 -3.96 9.45 -4.50
C LEU A 41 -4.58 9.92 -5.82
N SER A 42 -5.88 9.68 -6.00
CA SER A 42 -6.65 10.13 -7.17
C SER A 42 -6.60 11.64 -7.31
N MET A 43 -6.68 12.37 -6.19
CA MET A 43 -6.56 13.83 -6.09
C MET A 43 -5.11 14.34 -6.09
N ARG A 44 -4.11 13.45 -6.09
CA ARG A 44 -2.68 13.77 -6.04
C ARG A 44 -2.26 14.57 -4.80
N LEU A 45 -2.95 14.37 -3.69
CA LEU A 45 -2.62 14.97 -2.39
C LEU A 45 -1.53 14.19 -1.63
N ALA A 46 -1.26 12.95 -2.05
CA ALA A 46 -0.12 12.15 -1.61
C ALA A 46 0.46 11.37 -2.80
N ALA A 47 1.74 11.02 -2.72
CA ALA A 47 2.45 10.27 -3.75
C ALA A 47 3.41 9.23 -3.12
N PRO A 48 2.90 8.20 -2.41
CA PRO A 48 3.72 7.08 -2.01
C PRO A 48 4.26 6.36 -3.25
N HIS A 49 5.50 5.90 -3.18
CA HIS A 49 6.11 5.17 -4.29
C HIS A 49 5.66 3.71 -4.32
N HIS A 50 5.20 3.16 -3.20
CA HIS A 50 4.77 1.77 -3.11
C HIS A 50 3.59 1.56 -2.16
N LEU A 51 2.62 0.74 -2.57
CA LEU A 51 1.50 0.31 -1.74
C LEU A 51 1.68 -1.14 -1.28
N VAL A 52 1.55 -1.38 0.02
CA VAL A 52 1.55 -2.71 0.63
C VAL A 52 0.12 -3.06 1.02
N ASP A 53 -0.52 -3.90 0.21
CA ASP A 53 -1.90 -4.32 0.38
C ASP A 53 -2.02 -5.49 1.36
N ILE A 54 -2.68 -5.22 2.49
CA ILE A 54 -2.83 -6.18 3.59
C ILE A 54 -4.14 -6.96 3.54
N ASN A 55 -4.98 -6.79 2.49
CA ASN A 55 -6.31 -7.40 2.43
C ASN A 55 -6.30 -8.93 2.28
N GLN A 56 -5.17 -9.53 1.91
CA GLN A 56 -5.03 -10.99 1.80
C GLN A 56 -4.53 -11.68 3.07
N ILE A 57 -4.04 -10.92 4.04
CA ILE A 57 -3.49 -11.49 5.26
C ILE A 57 -4.62 -12.13 6.08
N GLY A 58 -4.49 -13.43 6.35
CA GLY A 58 -5.48 -14.18 7.14
C GLY A 58 -6.72 -14.60 6.36
N ARG A 59 -6.71 -14.51 5.03
CA ARG A 59 -7.73 -15.15 4.20
C ARG A 59 -7.32 -16.61 3.93
N ALA A 60 -8.24 -17.53 4.20
CA ALA A 60 -8.15 -18.94 3.87
C ALA A 60 -8.71 -19.23 2.48
#